data_AF-A0A8B7RAU6-F1
#
_entry.id   AF-A0A8B7RAU6-F1
#
_cell.length_a   1.000
_cell.length_b   1.000
_cell.length_c   1.000
_cell.angle_alpha   90.00
_cell.angle_beta   90.00
_cell.angle_gamma   90.00
#
_symmetry.space_group_name_H-M   'P 1'
#
loop_
_entity.id
_entity.type
_entity.pdbx_description
1 polymer ?
#
loop_
_entity_poly.entity_id
_entity_poly.type
_entity_poly.pdbx_seq_one_letter_code
_entity_poly.pdbx_strand_id
1 'polypeptide(L)'
;MGLAMEHGSSYSRAGGSPHGCWYYLRYFFLFLSLIQFLIILGLVLFMVYGNVHVSTESNLQATERRAEGLYSQVVGLSASQANLSKELNLTARAKDSIMQMLLSARRDLDRINASFRQCHAERAVYLNNQRYMAAIILTEKQCQEQLKETNKSSNALLLTLNQKARTLEVELAKEKAVCTKEKEGLEMKRRMVEEELAACGKARDQQRQERQLAEDQLQKVKALCLPLDKDKMEMEIYSLWNRVLDTLRYNSYHPIGMDVTSIRRVCDNLATVMSTKVEELARRLRADIDRVASENSNLQRQKLEVEQSLRASQEAKEKAEKEAHAREAKLQGDCARQTQLVLEDKAALRKERDSLAKELEEKKREAEQLKMQLAVSNSAMEACIKAKSQPMLVPRPVGPAPNTQPIDTASLEEFKKRILESQRPPASNSALSSG
;
A
#
# COMPACT_ATOMS: atom_id res chain seq x y z
N MET A 1 -85.24 -57.03 119.74
CA MET A 1 -84.58 -55.80 120.20
C MET A 1 -85.37 -54.66 119.58
N GLY A 2 -86.27 -53.96 120.25
CA GLY A 2 -86.19 -53.23 121.52
C GLY A 2 -87.04 -51.99 121.26
N LEU A 3 -88.33 -52.04 121.61
CA LEU A 3 -88.91 -51.34 122.76
C LEU A 3 -88.96 -49.81 122.63
N ALA A 4 -90.17 -49.29 122.43
CA ALA A 4 -90.80 -48.25 123.25
C ALA A 4 -92.29 -48.21 122.81
N MET A 5 -93.26 -48.72 123.60
CA MET A 5 -93.90 -48.07 124.76
C MET A 5 -94.49 -46.72 124.34
N GLU A 6 -95.79 -46.45 124.45
CA GLU A 6 -96.60 -46.54 125.65
C GLU A 6 -98.12 -46.50 125.35
N HIS A 7 -98.84 -47.23 126.21
CA HIS A 7 -100.08 -46.90 126.93
C HIS A 7 -101.30 -46.29 126.20
N GLY A 8 -102.51 -46.80 126.40
CA GLY A 8 -102.97 -47.67 127.48
C GLY A 8 -104.40 -48.13 127.24
N SER A 9 -104.56 -49.44 127.35
CA SER A 9 -105.79 -50.09 127.81
C SER A 9 -105.93 -49.88 129.31
N SER A 10 -107.17 -49.89 129.82
CA SER A 10 -107.66 -50.58 131.02
C SER A 10 -108.94 -49.87 131.47
N TYR A 11 -110.07 -50.53 131.74
CA TYR A 11 -110.16 -51.56 132.77
C TYR A 11 -111.25 -52.58 132.45
N SER A 12 -110.84 -53.84 132.55
CA SER A 12 -111.67 -54.98 132.92
C SER A 12 -112.28 -54.77 134.32
N ARG A 13 -113.42 -55.41 134.63
CA ARG A 13 -113.52 -56.53 135.59
C ARG A 13 -114.97 -56.78 136.10
N ALA A 14 -115.44 -57.97 135.75
CA ALA A 14 -116.16 -58.97 136.56
C ALA A 14 -117.67 -58.86 136.89
N GLY A 15 -118.33 -60.01 136.65
CA GLY A 15 -119.59 -60.49 137.24
C GLY A 15 -120.79 -60.30 136.31
N GLY A 16 -121.54 -61.30 135.85
CA GLY A 16 -121.58 -62.74 136.10
C GLY A 16 -122.77 -63.34 135.32
N SER A 17 -122.74 -64.66 135.10
CA SER A 17 -123.77 -65.52 134.47
C SER A 17 -123.72 -65.68 132.93
N PRO A 18 -124.25 -66.80 132.40
CA PRO A 18 -123.65 -67.55 131.30
C PRO A 18 -124.09 -67.04 129.93
N HIS A 19 -123.17 -67.00 128.96
CA HIS A 19 -123.52 -66.74 127.57
C HIS A 19 -123.06 -67.88 126.68
N GLY A 20 -124.06 -68.53 126.08
CA GLY A 20 -123.92 -69.68 125.20
C GLY A 20 -123.39 -69.33 123.81
N CYS A 21 -123.35 -70.38 122.98
CA CYS A 21 -122.93 -70.56 121.59
C CYS A 21 -122.92 -69.34 120.61
N TRP A 22 -123.66 -68.27 120.89
CA TRP A 22 -123.78 -67.08 120.04
C TRP A 22 -122.50 -66.23 119.95
N TYR A 23 -121.62 -66.27 120.97
CA TYR A 23 -120.37 -65.49 120.97
C TYR A 23 -119.39 -65.93 119.88
N TYR A 24 -119.22 -67.24 119.64
CA TYR A 24 -118.26 -67.77 118.66
C TYR A 24 -118.67 -67.55 117.19
N LEU A 25 -119.97 -67.51 116.89
CA LEU A 25 -120.47 -67.25 115.53
C LEU A 25 -120.11 -65.85 115.03
N ARG A 26 -120.08 -64.85 115.92
CA ARG A 26 -119.68 -63.48 115.58
C ARG A 26 -118.20 -63.38 115.18
N TYR A 27 -117.32 -64.15 115.83
CA TYR A 27 -115.90 -64.20 115.46
C TYR A 27 -115.68 -64.91 114.12
N PHE A 28 -116.40 -66.00 113.86
CA PHE A 28 -116.27 -66.75 112.61
C PHE A 28 -116.61 -65.89 111.36
N PHE A 29 -117.69 -65.10 111.43
CA PHE A 29 -118.05 -64.16 110.35
C PHE A 29 -117.04 -63.02 110.16
N LEU A 30 -116.44 -62.53 111.26
CA LEU A 30 -115.36 -61.54 111.20
C LEU A 30 -114.10 -62.08 110.52
N PHE A 31 -113.71 -63.32 110.80
CA PHE A 31 -112.54 -63.93 110.16
C PHE A 31 -112.77 -64.22 108.68
N LEU A 32 -113.96 -64.68 108.29
CA LEU A 32 -114.29 -64.90 106.88
C LEU A 32 -114.26 -63.59 106.08
N SER A 33 -114.84 -62.52 106.61
CA SER A 33 -114.82 -61.20 105.97
C SER A 33 -113.41 -60.58 105.90
N LEU A 34 -112.57 -60.81 106.91
CA LEU A 34 -111.17 -60.35 106.91
C LEU A 34 -110.32 -61.07 105.85
N ILE A 35 -110.45 -62.40 105.75
CA ILE A 35 -109.73 -63.19 104.72
C ILE A 35 -110.16 -62.75 103.32
N GLN A 36 -111.47 -62.52 103.13
CA GLN A 36 -112.01 -62.07 101.86
C GLN A 36 -111.50 -60.66 101.48
N PHE A 37 -111.38 -59.75 102.44
CA PHE A 37 -110.77 -58.42 102.22
C PHE A 37 -109.28 -58.50 101.86
N LEU A 38 -108.51 -59.34 102.56
CA LEU A 38 -107.07 -59.54 102.27
C LEU A 38 -106.82 -60.11 100.87
N ILE A 39 -107.69 -60.99 100.37
CA ILE A 39 -107.61 -61.52 99.01
C ILE A 39 -107.88 -60.42 97.98
N ILE A 40 -108.94 -59.61 98.17
CA ILE A 40 -109.26 -58.50 97.25
C ILE A 40 -108.11 -57.49 97.22
N LEU A 41 -107.57 -57.13 98.38
CA LEU A 41 -106.44 -56.20 98.48
C LEU A 41 -105.18 -56.76 97.80
N GLY A 42 -104.90 -58.06 97.99
CA GLY A 42 -103.81 -58.77 97.32
C GLY A 42 -103.93 -58.77 95.79
N LEU A 43 -105.14 -58.99 95.25
CA LEU A 43 -105.38 -58.97 93.80
C LEU A 43 -105.24 -57.57 93.20
N VAL A 44 -105.70 -56.52 93.90
CA VAL A 44 -105.57 -55.13 93.43
C VAL A 44 -104.09 -54.69 93.43
N LEU A 45 -103.34 -55.02 94.48
CA LEU A 45 -101.89 -54.74 94.53
C LEU A 45 -101.13 -55.47 93.42
N PHE A 46 -101.50 -56.71 93.11
CA PHE A 46 -100.91 -57.45 91.99
C PHE A 46 -101.26 -56.82 90.63
N MET A 47 -102.47 -56.29 90.46
CA MET A 47 -102.87 -55.64 89.20
C MET A 47 -102.18 -54.28 89.01
N VAL A 48 -102.03 -53.49 90.08
CA VAL A 48 -101.43 -52.15 90.01
C VAL A 48 -99.90 -52.21 89.92
N TYR A 49 -99.25 -53.12 90.66
CA TYR A 49 -97.78 -53.20 90.72
C TYR A 49 -97.18 -54.35 89.91
N GLY A 50 -97.94 -55.40 89.58
CA GLY A 50 -97.44 -56.53 88.79
C GLY A 50 -97.22 -56.20 87.31
N ASN A 51 -97.89 -55.16 86.78
CA ASN A 51 -97.81 -54.80 85.35
C ASN A 51 -96.78 -53.70 85.03
N VAL A 52 -96.14 -53.10 86.05
CA VAL A 52 -95.16 -52.02 85.85
C VAL A 52 -93.88 -52.55 85.21
N HIS A 53 -93.47 -53.78 85.54
CA HIS A 53 -92.23 -54.38 85.03
C HIS A 53 -92.19 -54.48 83.50
N VAL A 54 -93.31 -54.81 82.84
CA VAL A 54 -93.38 -54.94 81.38
C VAL A 54 -93.32 -53.57 80.68
N SER A 55 -93.87 -52.51 81.30
CA SER A 55 -93.86 -51.16 80.72
C SER A 55 -92.53 -50.43 80.91
N THR A 56 -91.86 -50.58 82.06
CA THR A 56 -90.50 -50.05 82.24
C THR A 56 -89.47 -50.80 81.41
N GLU A 57 -89.58 -52.12 81.29
CA GLU A 57 -88.66 -52.91 80.47
C GLU A 57 -88.80 -52.60 78.97
N SER A 58 -90.04 -52.42 78.47
CA SER A 58 -90.26 -52.04 77.07
C SER A 58 -89.79 -50.62 76.74
N ASN A 59 -89.95 -49.66 77.66
CA ASN A 59 -89.40 -48.31 77.49
C ASN A 59 -87.87 -48.29 77.56
N LEU A 60 -87.27 -49.04 78.49
CA LEU A 60 -85.82 -49.15 78.60
C LEU A 60 -85.22 -49.81 77.35
N GLN A 61 -85.83 -50.90 76.86
CA GLN A 61 -85.47 -51.49 75.57
C GLN A 61 -85.68 -50.53 74.39
N ALA A 62 -86.71 -49.69 74.40
CA ALA A 62 -86.92 -48.69 73.34
C ALA A 62 -85.86 -47.58 73.37
N THR A 63 -85.44 -47.14 74.55
CA THR A 63 -84.34 -46.17 74.69
C THR A 63 -82.98 -46.77 74.37
N GLU A 64 -82.75 -48.04 74.73
CA GLU A 64 -81.54 -48.80 74.40
C GLU A 64 -81.43 -48.96 72.88
N ARG A 65 -82.49 -49.38 72.19
CA ARG A 65 -82.52 -49.44 70.71
C ARG A 65 -82.28 -48.09 70.04
N ARG A 66 -82.78 -46.99 70.61
CA ARG A 66 -82.50 -45.63 70.09
C ARG A 66 -81.06 -45.20 70.37
N ALA A 67 -80.53 -45.51 71.54
CA ALA A 67 -79.15 -45.23 71.89
C ALA A 67 -78.18 -46.05 71.02
N GLU A 68 -78.46 -47.33 70.78
CA GLU A 68 -77.74 -48.18 69.82
C GLU A 68 -77.88 -47.65 68.39
N GLY A 69 -79.06 -47.18 67.99
CA GLY A 69 -79.29 -46.55 66.69
C GLY A 69 -78.50 -45.25 66.50
N LEU A 70 -78.44 -44.39 67.52
CA LEU A 70 -77.63 -43.18 67.48
C LEU A 70 -76.13 -43.48 67.58
N TYR A 71 -75.73 -44.45 68.39
CA TYR A 71 -74.35 -44.87 68.53
C TYR A 71 -73.82 -45.46 67.22
N SER A 72 -74.59 -46.34 66.57
CA SER A 72 -74.26 -46.87 65.24
C SER A 72 -74.18 -45.78 64.18
N GLN A 73 -75.07 -44.77 64.22
CA GLN A 73 -74.97 -43.59 63.35
C GLN A 73 -73.72 -42.75 63.64
N VAL A 74 -73.38 -42.48 64.89
CA VAL A 74 -72.17 -41.72 65.26
C VAL A 74 -70.90 -42.47 64.86
N VAL A 75 -70.86 -43.80 65.05
CA VAL A 75 -69.75 -44.64 64.59
C VAL A 75 -69.65 -44.62 63.06
N GLY A 76 -70.79 -44.76 62.36
CA GLY A 76 -70.84 -44.67 60.89
C GLY A 76 -70.40 -43.32 60.35
N LEU A 77 -70.85 -42.22 60.96
CA LEU A 77 -70.45 -40.87 60.62
C LEU A 77 -68.97 -40.63 60.92
N SER A 78 -68.46 -41.09 62.07
CA SER A 78 -67.04 -41.00 62.42
C SER A 78 -66.17 -41.79 61.43
N ALA A 79 -66.61 -42.97 60.98
CA ALA A 79 -65.92 -43.74 59.95
C ALA A 79 -65.92 -43.01 58.60
N SER A 80 -67.06 -42.41 58.21
CA SER A 80 -67.16 -41.62 56.99
C SER A 80 -66.28 -40.36 57.03
N GLN A 81 -66.22 -39.66 58.16
CA GLN A 81 -65.36 -38.50 58.38
C GLN A 81 -63.88 -38.89 58.31
N ALA A 82 -63.50 -40.00 58.94
CA ALA A 82 -62.14 -40.52 58.87
C ALA A 82 -61.76 -40.92 57.44
N ASN A 83 -62.70 -41.50 56.67
CA ASN A 83 -62.46 -41.86 55.28
C ASN A 83 -62.34 -40.63 54.37
N LEU A 84 -63.24 -39.65 54.50
CA LEU A 84 -63.14 -38.38 53.76
C LEU A 84 -61.85 -37.62 54.08
N SER A 85 -61.43 -37.62 55.35
CA SER A 85 -60.18 -36.98 55.78
C SER A 85 -58.96 -37.66 55.13
N LYS A 86 -58.97 -38.99 55.01
CA LYS A 86 -57.92 -39.74 54.28
C LYS A 86 -57.92 -39.40 52.80
N GLU A 87 -59.08 -39.40 52.14
CA GLU A 87 -59.19 -39.03 50.73
C GLU A 87 -58.70 -37.59 50.48
N LEU A 88 -59.14 -36.63 51.29
CA LEU A 88 -58.68 -35.23 51.20
C LEU A 88 -57.17 -35.10 51.39
N ASN A 89 -56.56 -35.86 52.30
CA ASN A 89 -55.11 -35.85 52.49
C ASN A 89 -54.37 -36.45 51.28
N LEU A 90 -54.89 -37.52 50.69
CA LEU A 90 -54.35 -38.09 49.45
C LEU A 90 -54.48 -37.11 48.29
N THR A 91 -55.63 -36.46 48.13
CA THR A 91 -55.85 -35.45 47.10
C THR A 91 -54.96 -34.22 47.32
N ALA A 92 -54.77 -33.78 48.56
CA ALA A 92 -53.87 -32.67 48.89
C ALA A 92 -52.41 -33.01 48.53
N ARG A 93 -51.92 -34.19 48.89
CA ARG A 93 -50.58 -34.65 48.52
C ARG A 93 -50.40 -34.79 47.00
N ALA A 94 -51.42 -35.29 46.30
CA ALA A 94 -51.41 -35.38 44.84
C ALA A 94 -51.37 -33.98 44.20
N LYS A 95 -52.13 -33.02 44.74
CA LYS A 95 -52.05 -31.62 44.30
C LYS A 95 -50.66 -31.04 44.51
N ASP A 96 -50.05 -31.25 45.67
CA ASP A 96 -48.70 -30.74 45.97
C ASP A 96 -47.64 -31.36 45.06
N SER A 97 -47.74 -32.66 44.76
CA SER A 97 -46.81 -33.32 43.82
C SER A 97 -46.98 -32.80 42.39
N ILE A 98 -48.22 -32.60 41.93
CA ILE A 98 -48.51 -31.99 40.62
C ILE A 98 -47.98 -30.56 40.56
N MET A 99 -48.18 -29.76 41.62
CA MET A 99 -47.66 -28.39 41.69
C MET A 99 -46.13 -28.39 41.60
N GLN A 100 -45.46 -29.32 42.29
CA GLN A 100 -44.01 -29.46 42.25
C GLN A 100 -43.51 -29.86 40.85
N MET A 101 -44.18 -30.79 40.17
CA MET A 101 -43.88 -31.16 38.78
C MET A 101 -44.12 -30.01 37.80
N LEU A 102 -45.17 -29.22 37.99
CA LEU A 102 -45.44 -28.05 37.17
C LEU A 102 -44.32 -27.01 37.30
N LEU A 103 -43.83 -26.78 38.53
CA LEU A 103 -42.72 -25.88 38.78
C LEU A 103 -41.40 -26.39 38.19
N SER A 104 -41.11 -27.70 38.24
CA SER A 104 -39.93 -28.26 37.59
C SER A 104 -40.02 -28.15 36.07
N ALA A 105 -41.15 -28.52 35.48
CA ALA A 105 -41.38 -28.41 34.04
C ALA A 105 -41.23 -26.97 33.54
N ARG A 106 -41.67 -25.98 34.32
CA ARG A 106 -41.49 -24.57 33.98
C ARG A 106 -40.02 -24.15 33.98
N ARG A 107 -39.24 -24.60 34.96
CA ARG A 107 -37.79 -24.35 35.00
C ARG A 107 -37.07 -25.01 33.83
N ASP A 108 -37.46 -26.22 33.47
CA ASP A 108 -36.89 -26.93 32.33
C ASP A 108 -37.20 -26.21 31.01
N LEU A 109 -38.44 -25.72 30.85
CA LEU A 109 -38.85 -24.93 29.70
C LEU A 109 -38.07 -23.61 29.61
N ASP A 110 -37.86 -22.91 30.73
CA ASP A 110 -37.04 -21.71 30.78
C ASP A 110 -35.57 -22.00 30.39
N ARG A 111 -35.02 -23.13 30.86
CA ARG A 111 -33.66 -23.58 30.52
C ARG A 111 -33.52 -23.92 29.04
N ILE A 112 -34.50 -24.63 28.47
CA ILE A 112 -34.54 -24.97 27.04
C ILE A 112 -34.67 -23.70 26.19
N ASN A 113 -35.51 -22.75 26.60
CA ASN A 113 -35.64 -21.47 25.88
C ASN A 113 -34.34 -20.66 25.91
N ALA A 114 -33.62 -20.65 27.04
CA ALA A 114 -32.33 -19.99 27.14
C ALA A 114 -31.29 -20.62 26.22
N SER A 115 -31.17 -21.95 26.20
CA SER A 115 -30.23 -22.66 25.32
C SER A 115 -30.59 -22.52 23.84
N PHE A 116 -31.88 -22.52 23.51
CA PHE A 116 -32.36 -22.28 22.15
C PHE A 116 -31.97 -20.89 21.64
N ARG A 117 -32.17 -19.85 22.47
CA ARG A 117 -31.77 -18.47 22.12
C ARG A 117 -30.27 -18.35 21.92
N GLN A 118 -29.47 -19.01 22.77
CA GLN A 118 -28.02 -19.04 22.62
C GLN A 118 -27.61 -19.74 21.31
N CYS A 119 -28.13 -20.92 21.04
CA CYS A 119 -27.87 -21.67 19.81
C CYS A 119 -28.25 -20.86 18.56
N HIS A 120 -29.39 -20.17 18.61
CA HIS A 120 -29.84 -19.29 17.53
C HIS A 120 -28.87 -18.12 17.30
N ALA A 121 -28.38 -17.48 18.38
CA ALA A 121 -27.40 -16.41 18.29
C ALA A 121 -26.07 -16.91 17.71
N GLU A 122 -25.57 -18.06 18.18
CA GLU A 122 -24.35 -18.70 17.68
C GLU A 122 -24.48 -19.06 16.20
N ARG A 123 -25.63 -19.59 15.77
CA ARG A 123 -25.92 -19.87 14.36
C ARG A 123 -25.88 -18.61 13.50
N ALA A 124 -26.44 -17.50 13.98
CA ALA A 124 -26.40 -16.23 13.27
C ALA A 124 -24.96 -15.72 13.10
N VAL A 125 -24.13 -15.82 14.14
CA VAL A 125 -22.70 -15.49 14.09
C VAL A 125 -21.97 -16.38 13.09
N TYR A 126 -22.20 -17.70 13.13
CA TYR A 126 -21.57 -18.64 12.20
C TYR A 126 -21.91 -18.33 10.75
N LEU A 127 -23.18 -18.06 10.44
CA LEU A 127 -23.61 -17.69 9.09
C LEU A 127 -22.96 -16.38 8.63
N ASN A 128 -22.77 -15.42 9.53
CA ASN A 128 -22.10 -14.17 9.19
C ASN A 128 -20.60 -14.39 8.94
N ASN A 129 -19.93 -15.17 9.79
CA ASN A 129 -18.53 -15.55 9.62
C ASN A 129 -18.30 -16.30 8.30
N GLN A 130 -19.22 -17.18 7.91
CA GLN A 130 -19.15 -17.89 6.63
C GLN A 130 -19.22 -16.93 5.43
N ARG A 131 -20.03 -15.86 5.51
CA ARG A 131 -20.09 -14.81 4.48
C ARG A 131 -18.78 -14.03 4.40
N TYR A 132 -18.20 -13.65 5.55
CA TYR A 132 -16.90 -12.98 5.57
C TYR A 132 -15.80 -13.85 4.99
N MET A 133 -15.76 -15.13 5.36
CA MET A 133 -14.76 -16.07 4.86
C MET A 133 -14.89 -16.28 3.35
N ALA A 134 -16.11 -16.38 2.82
CA ALA A 134 -16.34 -16.43 1.38
C ALA A 134 -15.87 -15.14 0.67
N ALA A 135 -16.13 -13.96 1.26
CA ALA A 135 -15.65 -12.69 0.71
C ALA A 135 -14.12 -12.61 0.71
N ILE A 136 -13.46 -13.01 1.80
CA ILE A 136 -11.99 -13.05 1.92
C ILE A 136 -11.40 -13.94 0.82
N ILE A 137 -11.91 -15.16 0.67
CA ILE A 137 -11.44 -16.11 -0.36
C ILE A 137 -11.57 -15.52 -1.77
N LEU A 138 -12.68 -14.84 -2.06
CA LEU A 138 -12.89 -14.20 -3.37
C LEU A 138 -11.91 -13.05 -3.59
N THR A 139 -11.70 -12.20 -2.59
CA THR A 139 -10.75 -11.08 -2.68
C THR A 139 -9.30 -11.56 -2.81
N GLU A 140 -8.93 -12.64 -2.10
CA GLU A 140 -7.61 -13.24 -2.20
C GLU A 140 -7.36 -13.81 -3.60
N LYS A 141 -8.35 -14.51 -4.17
CA LYS A 141 -8.27 -14.99 -5.57
C LYS A 141 -8.08 -13.85 -6.56
N GLN A 142 -8.86 -12.78 -6.42
CA GLN A 142 -8.75 -11.60 -7.30
C GLN A 142 -7.37 -10.94 -7.17
N CYS A 143 -6.85 -10.78 -5.95
CA CYS A 143 -5.51 -10.26 -5.72
C CYS A 143 -4.44 -11.16 -6.36
N GLN A 144 -4.60 -12.49 -6.26
CA GLN A 144 -3.66 -13.43 -6.86
C GLN A 144 -3.66 -13.36 -8.39
N GLU A 145 -4.82 -13.17 -9.02
CA GLU A 145 -4.95 -12.99 -10.46
C GLU A 145 -4.32 -11.68 -10.94
N GLN A 146 -4.61 -10.57 -10.24
CA GLN A 146 -3.99 -9.28 -10.52
C GLN A 146 -2.47 -9.31 -10.38
N LEU A 147 -1.96 -9.99 -9.36
CA LEU A 147 -0.52 -10.17 -9.17
C LEU A 147 0.09 -10.95 -10.34
N LYS A 148 -0.57 -12.04 -10.79
CA LYS A 148 -0.11 -12.83 -11.95
C LYS A 148 -0.09 -12.00 -13.23
N GLU A 149 -1.10 -11.17 -13.47
CA GLU A 149 -1.18 -10.29 -14.63
C GLU A 149 -0.10 -9.19 -14.59
N THR A 150 0.08 -8.57 -13.43
CA THR A 150 1.15 -7.57 -13.20
C THR A 150 2.53 -8.18 -13.42
N ASN A 151 2.76 -9.41 -12.96
CA ASN A 151 4.02 -10.13 -13.20
C ASN A 151 4.26 -10.41 -14.68
N LYS A 152 3.22 -10.77 -15.45
CA LYS A 152 3.34 -10.95 -16.91
C LYS A 152 3.74 -9.63 -17.58
N SER A 153 3.10 -8.53 -17.20
CA SER A 153 3.43 -7.19 -17.69
C SER A 153 4.87 -6.77 -17.35
N SER A 154 5.29 -7.00 -16.11
CA SER A 154 6.66 -6.74 -15.65
C SER A 154 7.70 -7.54 -16.43
N ASN A 155 7.45 -8.83 -16.66
CA ASN A 155 8.33 -9.67 -17.47
C ASN A 155 8.41 -9.20 -18.93
N ALA A 156 7.29 -8.78 -19.52
CA ALA A 156 7.27 -8.21 -20.87
C ALA A 156 8.07 -6.90 -20.95
N LEU A 157 7.94 -6.03 -19.95
CA LEU A 157 8.72 -4.80 -19.84
C LEU A 157 10.22 -5.11 -19.72
N LEU A 158 10.60 -6.09 -18.88
CA LEU A 158 11.98 -6.52 -18.70
C LEU A 158 12.58 -7.09 -19.98
N LEU A 159 11.82 -7.87 -20.76
CA LEU A 159 12.25 -8.33 -22.08
C LEU A 159 12.46 -7.16 -23.05
N THR A 160 11.54 -6.20 -23.07
CA THR A 160 11.64 -5.00 -23.93
C THR A 160 12.86 -4.15 -23.58
N LEU A 161 13.11 -3.94 -22.28
CA LEU A 161 14.28 -3.19 -21.81
C LEU A 161 15.59 -3.90 -22.14
N ASN A 162 15.64 -5.23 -21.97
CA ASN A 162 16.81 -6.02 -22.37
C ASN A 162 17.07 -5.95 -23.87
N GLN A 163 16.02 -5.98 -24.70
CA GLN A 163 16.17 -5.84 -26.14
C GLN A 163 16.71 -4.45 -26.51
N LYS A 164 16.19 -3.38 -25.90
CA LYS A 164 16.70 -2.02 -26.09
C LYS A 164 18.16 -1.87 -25.64
N ALA A 165 18.53 -2.45 -24.50
CA ALA A 165 19.90 -2.45 -24.01
C ALA A 165 20.85 -3.13 -25.02
N ARG A 166 20.49 -4.31 -25.53
CA ARG A 166 21.28 -5.00 -26.58
C ARG A 166 21.38 -4.18 -27.86
N THR A 167 20.31 -3.52 -28.28
CA THR A 167 20.36 -2.64 -29.46
C THR A 167 21.32 -1.46 -29.23
N LEU A 168 21.26 -0.81 -28.06
CA LEU A 168 22.17 0.28 -27.72
C LEU A 168 23.63 -0.18 -27.61
N GLU A 169 23.89 -1.38 -27.11
CA GLU A 169 25.25 -1.96 -27.08
C GLU A 169 25.81 -2.13 -28.51
N VAL A 170 24.97 -2.60 -29.44
CA VAL A 170 25.36 -2.74 -30.85
C VAL A 170 25.60 -1.38 -31.50
N GLU A 171 24.73 -0.39 -31.28
CA GLU A 171 24.92 0.96 -31.81
C GLU A 171 26.17 1.63 -31.24
N LEU A 172 26.42 1.48 -29.93
CA LEU A 172 27.65 1.98 -29.30
C LEU A 172 28.90 1.33 -29.90
N ALA A 173 28.86 0.03 -30.19
CA ALA A 173 29.99 -0.65 -30.83
C ALA A 173 30.23 -0.14 -32.26
N LYS A 174 29.16 0.14 -33.02
CA LYS A 174 29.25 0.75 -34.36
C LYS A 174 29.84 2.16 -34.29
N GLU A 175 29.34 3.00 -33.40
CA GLU A 175 29.85 4.38 -33.22
C GLU A 175 31.32 4.37 -32.81
N LYS A 176 31.72 3.48 -31.89
CA LYS A 176 33.14 3.29 -31.53
C LYS A 176 33.98 2.94 -32.75
N ALA A 177 33.51 2.01 -33.59
CA ALA A 177 34.24 1.60 -34.80
C ALA A 177 34.35 2.74 -35.83
N VAL A 178 33.32 3.59 -35.96
CA VAL A 178 33.37 4.78 -36.82
C VAL A 178 34.37 5.80 -36.25
N CYS A 179 34.27 6.11 -34.96
CA CYS A 179 35.17 7.03 -34.29
C CYS A 179 36.64 6.60 -34.37
N THR A 180 36.93 5.29 -34.24
CA THR A 180 38.29 4.78 -34.43
C THR A 180 38.79 4.98 -35.86
N LYS A 181 37.94 4.73 -36.87
CA LYS A 181 38.31 4.94 -38.29
C LYS A 181 38.55 6.41 -38.59
N GLU A 182 37.70 7.31 -38.07
CA GLU A 182 37.86 8.75 -38.23
C GLU A 182 39.14 9.24 -37.55
N LYS A 183 39.44 8.75 -36.33
CA LYS A 183 40.69 9.04 -35.64
C LYS A 183 41.91 8.63 -36.46
N GLU A 184 41.95 7.39 -36.96
CA GLU A 184 43.04 6.90 -37.81
C GLU A 184 43.18 7.73 -39.09
N GLY A 185 42.05 8.10 -39.71
CA GLY A 185 42.02 8.97 -40.89
C GLY A 185 42.56 10.38 -40.61
N LEU A 186 42.23 10.96 -39.45
CA LEU A 186 42.77 12.24 -39.02
C LEU A 186 44.26 12.15 -38.69
N GLU A 187 44.71 11.08 -38.02
CA GLU A 187 46.13 10.85 -37.75
C GLU A 187 46.95 10.67 -39.03
N MET A 188 46.40 10.02 -40.06
CA MET A 188 47.04 9.90 -41.37
C MET A 188 47.12 11.26 -42.07
N LYS A 189 46.02 12.02 -42.09
CA LYS A 189 46.02 13.40 -42.64
C LYS A 189 47.02 14.30 -41.92
N ARG A 190 47.10 14.22 -40.59
CA ARG A 190 48.07 14.97 -39.79
C ARG A 190 49.51 14.64 -40.23
N ARG A 191 49.84 13.35 -40.36
CA ARG A 191 51.16 12.91 -40.83
C ARG A 191 51.50 13.46 -42.21
N MET A 192 50.56 13.43 -43.16
CA MET A 192 50.81 14.00 -44.49
C MET A 192 51.08 15.51 -44.43
N VAL A 193 50.30 16.27 -43.64
CA VAL A 193 50.52 17.71 -43.46
C VAL A 193 51.87 17.99 -42.78
N GLU A 194 52.26 17.18 -41.79
CA GLU A 194 53.58 17.28 -41.14
C GLU A 194 54.72 17.01 -42.13
N GLU A 195 54.58 16.02 -43.01
CA GLU A 195 55.55 15.72 -44.08
C GLU A 195 55.63 16.84 -45.12
N GLU A 196 54.49 17.37 -45.58
CA GLU A 196 54.43 18.51 -46.50
C GLU A 196 55.05 19.77 -45.88
N LEU A 197 54.79 20.03 -44.60
CA LEU A 197 55.38 21.14 -43.86
C LEU A 197 56.91 20.99 -43.77
N ALA A 198 57.40 19.78 -43.48
CA ALA A 198 58.83 19.50 -43.44
C ALA A 198 59.50 19.67 -44.82
N ALA A 199 58.83 19.22 -45.89
CA ALA A 199 59.31 19.41 -47.27
C ALA A 199 59.34 20.90 -47.66
N CYS A 200 58.29 21.66 -47.31
CA CYS A 200 58.24 23.10 -47.52
C CYS A 200 59.35 23.83 -46.76
N GLY A 201 59.63 23.42 -45.51
CA GLY A 201 60.75 23.92 -44.72
C GLY A 201 62.09 23.72 -45.42
N LYS A 202 62.36 22.50 -45.92
CA LYS A 202 63.59 22.18 -46.67
C LYS A 202 63.72 23.02 -47.95
N ALA A 203 62.64 23.14 -48.72
CA ALA A 203 62.62 23.94 -49.95
C ALA A 203 62.91 25.42 -49.66
N ARG A 204 62.35 25.97 -48.57
CA ARG A 204 62.61 27.34 -48.13
C ARG A 204 64.08 27.55 -47.74
N ASP A 205 64.69 26.59 -47.04
CA ASP A 205 66.09 26.68 -46.64
C ASP A 205 67.04 26.54 -47.84
N GLN A 206 66.73 25.65 -48.79
CA GLN A 206 67.44 25.56 -50.06
C GLN A 206 67.37 26.86 -50.84
N GLN A 207 66.18 27.45 -50.98
CA GLN A 207 66.00 28.73 -51.66
C GLN A 207 66.78 29.87 -50.98
N ARG A 208 66.86 29.86 -49.64
CA ARG A 208 67.71 30.81 -48.89
C ARG A 208 69.19 30.63 -49.19
N GLN A 209 69.68 29.39 -49.22
CA GLN A 209 71.07 29.09 -49.55
C GLN A 209 71.40 29.49 -50.99
N GLU A 210 70.56 29.14 -51.96
CA GLU A 210 70.72 29.55 -53.36
C GLU A 210 70.74 31.07 -53.51
N ARG A 211 69.85 31.77 -52.79
CA ARG A 211 69.81 33.23 -52.78
C ARG A 211 71.09 33.82 -52.20
N GLN A 212 71.61 33.29 -51.08
CA GLN A 212 72.88 33.73 -50.51
C GLN A 212 74.04 33.52 -51.49
N LEU A 213 74.10 32.35 -52.13
CA LEU A 213 75.13 32.07 -53.15
C LEU A 213 75.02 33.04 -54.34
N ALA A 214 73.81 33.34 -54.81
CA ALA A 214 73.57 34.30 -55.87
C ALA A 214 73.97 35.73 -55.45
N GLU A 215 73.66 36.13 -54.21
CA GLU A 215 74.06 37.41 -53.63
C GLU A 215 75.59 37.52 -53.50
N ASP A 216 76.27 36.47 -53.04
CA ASP A 216 77.74 36.39 -52.96
C ASP A 216 78.40 36.46 -54.34
N GLN A 217 77.87 35.72 -55.32
CA GLN A 217 78.33 35.78 -56.71
C GLN A 217 78.13 37.17 -57.31
N LEU A 218 76.98 37.79 -57.08
CA LEU A 218 76.70 39.15 -57.51
C LEU A 218 77.67 40.14 -56.85
N GLN A 219 78.00 39.95 -55.57
CA GLN A 219 78.96 40.80 -54.86
C GLN A 219 80.38 40.62 -55.39
N LYS A 220 80.80 39.40 -55.75
CA LYS A 220 82.07 39.13 -56.45
C LYS A 220 82.11 39.80 -57.83
N VAL A 221 81.05 39.68 -58.63
CA VAL A 221 80.95 40.35 -59.94
C VAL A 221 81.00 41.87 -59.76
N LYS A 222 80.23 42.42 -58.81
CA LYS A 222 80.30 43.85 -58.48
C LYS A 222 81.73 44.26 -58.11
N ALA A 223 82.42 43.50 -57.25
CA ALA A 223 83.80 43.79 -56.86
C ALA A 223 84.80 43.72 -58.02
N LEU A 224 84.59 42.84 -59.00
CA LEU A 224 85.41 42.74 -60.21
C LEU A 224 85.08 43.83 -61.24
N CYS A 225 83.83 44.28 -61.31
CA CYS A 225 83.36 45.32 -62.25
C CYS A 225 83.52 46.75 -61.72
N LEU A 226 83.51 46.97 -60.39
CA LEU A 226 83.77 48.27 -59.76
C LEU A 226 85.14 48.89 -60.11
N PRO A 227 86.25 48.14 -60.28
CA PRO A 227 87.53 48.69 -60.74
C PRO A 227 87.62 48.88 -62.26
N LEU A 228 86.62 48.42 -63.05
CA LEU A 228 86.48 48.82 -64.46
C LEU A 228 85.88 50.23 -64.51
N ASP A 229 86.72 51.20 -64.19
CA ASP A 229 86.42 52.61 -64.40
C ASP A 229 86.42 52.88 -65.91
N LYS A 230 85.22 53.12 -66.45
CA LYS A 230 85.00 53.40 -67.88
C LYS A 230 85.88 54.54 -68.35
N ASP A 231 86.06 55.59 -67.54
CA ASP A 231 86.82 56.77 -67.91
C ASP A 231 88.33 56.49 -67.88
N LYS A 232 88.77 55.58 -66.99
CA LYS A 232 90.16 55.11 -66.92
C LYS A 232 90.50 54.17 -68.08
N MET A 233 89.57 53.29 -68.45
CA MET A 233 89.73 52.40 -69.62
C MET A 233 89.64 53.18 -70.93
N GLU A 234 88.74 54.17 -71.03
CA GLU A 234 88.69 55.12 -72.16
C GLU A 234 89.98 55.93 -72.24
N MET A 235 90.54 56.41 -71.11
CA MET A 235 91.84 57.09 -71.08
C MET A 235 93.01 56.18 -71.47
N GLU A 236 93.04 54.93 -71.02
CA GLU A 236 94.08 53.96 -71.42
C GLU A 236 93.99 53.64 -72.92
N ILE A 237 92.78 53.46 -73.45
CA ILE A 237 92.54 53.28 -74.89
C ILE A 237 92.93 54.55 -75.67
N TYR A 238 92.55 55.74 -75.21
CA TYR A 238 92.97 57.02 -75.82
C TYR A 238 94.49 57.21 -75.77
N SER A 239 95.15 56.79 -74.68
CA SER A 239 96.60 56.88 -74.53
C SER A 239 97.34 55.89 -75.44
N LEU A 240 96.82 54.67 -75.58
CA LEU A 240 97.33 53.66 -76.52
C LEU A 240 97.09 54.10 -77.97
N TRP A 241 95.92 54.67 -78.25
CA TRP A 241 95.56 55.23 -79.55
C TRP A 241 96.48 56.40 -79.92
N ASN A 242 96.71 57.34 -79.00
CA ASN A 242 97.67 58.42 -79.16
C ASN A 242 99.11 57.91 -79.30
N ARG A 243 99.50 56.85 -78.59
CA ARG A 243 100.83 56.24 -78.72
C ARG A 243 101.03 55.54 -80.06
N VAL A 244 100.00 54.89 -80.60
CA VAL A 244 99.99 54.33 -81.95
C VAL A 244 100.01 55.45 -82.99
N LEU A 245 99.23 56.52 -82.80
CA LEU A 245 99.26 57.71 -83.63
C LEU A 245 100.62 58.41 -83.60
N ASP A 246 101.28 58.51 -82.44
CA ASP A 246 102.62 59.09 -82.30
C ASP A 246 103.69 58.19 -82.91
N THR A 247 103.55 56.86 -82.84
CA THR A 247 104.42 55.91 -83.54
C THR A 247 104.25 56.03 -85.06
N LEU A 248 103.05 56.37 -85.53
CA LEU A 248 102.77 56.70 -86.93
C LEU A 248 103.26 58.12 -87.31
N ARG A 249 103.26 59.07 -86.37
CA ARG A 249 103.65 60.50 -86.57
C ARG A 249 105.17 60.71 -86.56
N TYR A 250 105.91 59.96 -85.74
CA TYR A 250 107.38 60.02 -85.70
C TYR A 250 108.07 59.28 -86.85
N ASN A 251 107.37 58.42 -87.60
CA ASN A 251 107.88 57.77 -88.81
C ASN A 251 107.71 58.64 -90.08
N SER A 252 107.68 59.98 -89.95
CA SER A 252 107.52 60.92 -91.07
C SER A 252 108.75 61.09 -91.97
N TYR A 253 109.81 60.26 -91.84
CA TYR A 253 111.03 60.39 -92.62
C TYR A 253 111.45 59.16 -93.44
N HIS A 254 110.60 58.14 -93.63
CA HIS A 254 110.88 57.03 -94.55
C HIS A 254 109.73 56.76 -95.54
N PRO A 255 109.98 56.78 -96.87
CA PRO A 255 108.97 56.47 -97.87
C PRO A 255 108.91 54.96 -98.12
N ILE A 256 108.22 54.19 -97.26
CA ILE A 256 107.87 52.78 -97.56
C ILE A 256 106.47 52.45 -97.02
N GLY A 257 105.47 52.53 -97.91
CA GLY A 257 104.51 51.45 -98.12
C GLY A 257 103.62 50.95 -96.97
N MET A 258 102.92 51.83 -96.25
CA MET A 258 101.65 51.43 -95.61
C MET A 258 100.49 52.19 -96.28
N ASP A 259 99.68 51.44 -97.02
CA ASP A 259 98.57 51.94 -97.82
C ASP A 259 97.52 52.61 -96.91
N VAL A 260 97.28 53.91 -97.08
CA VAL A 260 96.22 54.65 -96.37
C VAL A 260 94.85 53.98 -96.55
N THR A 261 94.67 53.21 -97.65
CA THR A 261 93.45 52.42 -97.85
C THR A 261 93.35 51.19 -96.94
N SER A 262 94.46 50.64 -96.43
CA SER A 262 94.49 49.54 -95.45
C SER A 262 93.99 50.02 -94.08
N ILE A 263 94.47 51.17 -93.61
CA ILE A 263 94.02 51.77 -92.34
C ILE A 263 92.55 52.18 -92.43
N ARG A 264 92.12 52.73 -93.57
CA ARG A 264 90.71 53.08 -93.83
C ARG A 264 89.80 51.85 -93.78
N ARG A 265 90.20 50.75 -94.45
CA ARG A 265 89.46 49.47 -94.41
C ARG A 265 89.38 48.87 -93.01
N VAL A 266 90.43 48.96 -92.19
CA VAL A 266 90.40 48.47 -90.80
C VAL A 266 89.46 49.31 -89.94
N CYS A 267 89.43 50.64 -90.11
CA CYS A 267 88.51 51.52 -89.40
C CYS A 267 87.05 51.30 -89.83
N ASP A 268 86.79 51.14 -91.13
CA ASP A 268 85.45 50.86 -91.68
C ASP A 268 84.96 49.45 -91.25
N ASN A 269 85.85 48.46 -91.21
CA ASN A 269 85.55 47.11 -90.71
C ASN A 269 85.27 47.13 -89.19
N LEU A 270 86.03 47.90 -88.40
CA LEU A 270 85.80 48.03 -86.97
C LEU A 270 84.45 48.68 -86.67
N ALA A 271 84.08 49.74 -87.39
CA ALA A 271 82.78 50.38 -87.27
C ALA A 271 81.64 49.38 -87.56
N THR A 272 81.80 48.54 -88.58
CA THR A 272 80.83 47.49 -88.94
C THR A 272 80.75 46.40 -87.86
N VAL A 273 81.89 45.93 -87.34
CA VAL A 273 81.94 44.94 -86.25
C VAL A 273 81.33 45.50 -84.96
N MET A 274 81.58 46.78 -84.65
CA MET A 274 81.03 47.42 -83.47
C MET A 274 79.52 47.62 -83.60
N SER A 275 79.02 48.04 -84.76
CA SER A 275 77.58 48.14 -85.03
C SER A 275 76.87 46.79 -84.88
N THR A 276 77.42 45.73 -85.48
CA THR A 276 76.84 44.38 -85.37
C THR A 276 76.83 43.86 -83.93
N LYS A 277 77.86 44.16 -83.13
CA LYS A 277 77.91 43.80 -81.71
C LYS A 277 76.94 44.61 -80.86
N VAL A 278 76.79 45.90 -81.13
CA VAL A 278 75.78 46.75 -80.47
C VAL A 278 74.37 46.27 -80.82
N GLU A 279 74.10 45.91 -82.07
CA GLU A 279 72.82 45.34 -82.51
C GLU A 279 72.54 43.97 -81.87
N GLU A 280 73.57 43.13 -81.71
CA GLU A 280 73.45 41.84 -81.03
C GLU A 280 73.14 42.03 -79.53
N LEU A 281 73.83 42.95 -78.85
CA LEU A 281 73.54 43.31 -77.46
C LEU A 281 72.15 43.93 -77.31
N ALA A 282 71.72 44.80 -78.23
CA ALA A 282 70.39 45.39 -78.23
C ALA A 282 69.30 44.33 -78.42
N ARG A 283 69.52 43.33 -79.30
CA ARG A 283 68.60 42.20 -79.47
C ARG A 283 68.51 41.33 -78.22
N ARG A 284 69.65 41.00 -77.59
CA ARG A 284 69.68 40.23 -76.33
C ARG A 284 68.97 40.98 -75.21
N LEU A 285 69.25 42.27 -75.06
CA LEU A 285 68.61 43.12 -74.05
C LEU A 285 67.09 43.19 -74.24
N ARG A 286 66.60 43.32 -75.49
CA ARG A 286 65.15 43.27 -75.76
C ARG A 286 64.54 41.92 -75.39
N ALA A 287 65.18 40.82 -75.77
CA ALA A 287 64.70 39.49 -75.43
C ALA A 287 64.66 39.26 -73.90
N ASP A 288 65.64 39.77 -73.16
CA ASP A 288 65.65 39.72 -71.70
C ASP A 288 64.54 40.59 -71.09
N ILE A 289 64.29 41.80 -71.62
CA ILE A 289 63.18 42.67 -71.21
C ILE A 289 61.84 41.97 -71.44
N ASP A 290 61.64 41.38 -72.61
CA ASP A 290 60.40 40.67 -72.95
C ASP A 290 60.19 39.44 -72.05
N ARG A 291 61.25 38.69 -71.75
CA ARG A 291 61.20 37.57 -70.79
C ARG A 291 60.77 38.06 -69.41
N VAL A 292 61.43 39.09 -68.86
CA VAL A 292 61.11 39.63 -67.54
C VAL A 292 59.68 40.20 -67.50
N ALA A 293 59.23 40.88 -68.56
CA ALA A 293 57.86 41.37 -68.65
C ALA A 293 56.83 40.23 -68.62
N SER A 294 57.10 39.13 -69.33
CA SER A 294 56.24 37.95 -69.33
C SER A 294 56.21 37.24 -67.98
N GLU A 295 57.37 37.09 -67.31
CA GLU A 295 57.49 36.51 -65.98
C GLU A 295 56.76 37.37 -64.94
N ASN A 296 56.91 38.70 -64.99
CA ASN A 296 56.24 39.61 -64.08
C ASN A 296 54.70 39.55 -64.25
N SER A 297 54.23 39.47 -65.49
CA SER A 297 52.79 39.29 -65.77
C SER A 297 52.26 37.95 -65.23
N ASN A 298 53.04 36.88 -65.34
CA ASN A 298 52.68 35.57 -64.78
C ASN A 298 52.69 35.59 -63.24
N LEU A 299 53.69 36.22 -62.62
CA LEU A 299 53.76 36.37 -61.17
C LEU A 299 52.61 37.22 -60.62
N GLN A 300 52.21 38.29 -61.31
CA GLN A 300 51.04 39.08 -60.93
C GLN A 300 49.75 38.25 -60.98
N ARG A 301 49.60 37.39 -61.99
CA ARG A 301 48.45 36.48 -62.09
C ARG A 301 48.42 35.48 -60.93
N GLN A 302 49.54 34.83 -60.64
CA GLN A 302 49.65 33.88 -59.53
C GLN A 302 49.42 34.56 -58.17
N LYS A 303 49.94 35.78 -57.99
CA LYS A 303 49.70 36.58 -56.78
C LYS A 303 48.21 36.84 -56.59
N LEU A 304 47.50 37.23 -57.64
CA LEU A 304 46.05 37.49 -57.57
C LEU A 304 45.27 36.22 -57.20
N GLU A 305 45.62 35.08 -57.78
CA GLU A 305 44.98 33.79 -57.50
C GLU A 305 45.21 33.34 -56.04
N VAL A 306 46.43 33.48 -55.53
CA VAL A 306 46.75 33.20 -54.13
C VAL A 306 46.03 34.17 -53.18
N GLU A 307 45.94 35.45 -53.52
CA GLU A 307 45.18 36.43 -52.71
C GLU A 307 43.67 36.10 -52.68
N GLN A 308 43.09 35.65 -53.80
CA GLN A 308 41.68 35.24 -53.85
C GLN A 308 41.42 33.97 -53.04
N SER A 309 42.26 32.94 -53.20
CA SER A 309 42.15 31.70 -52.42
C SER A 309 42.35 31.93 -50.91
N LEU A 310 43.25 32.83 -50.52
CA LEU A 310 43.43 33.23 -49.12
C LEU A 310 42.17 33.89 -48.55
N ARG A 311 41.54 34.80 -49.29
CA ARG A 311 40.28 35.45 -48.89
C ARG A 311 39.16 34.42 -48.74
N ALA A 312 38.99 33.52 -49.71
CA ALA A 312 37.99 32.46 -49.64
C ALA A 312 38.23 31.53 -48.43
N SER A 313 39.48 31.20 -48.13
CA SER A 313 39.85 30.40 -46.96
C SER A 313 39.55 31.13 -45.64
N GLN A 314 39.80 32.44 -45.57
CA GLN A 314 39.47 33.27 -44.40
C GLN A 314 37.96 33.34 -44.17
N GLU A 315 37.17 33.59 -45.22
CA GLU A 315 35.70 33.61 -45.13
C GLU A 315 35.14 32.25 -44.71
N ALA A 316 35.66 31.16 -45.27
CA ALA A 316 35.26 29.81 -44.89
C ALA A 316 35.61 29.51 -43.42
N LYS A 317 36.79 29.95 -42.95
CA LYS A 317 37.22 29.82 -41.55
C LYS A 317 36.30 30.59 -40.61
N GLU A 318 36.01 31.86 -40.89
CA GLU A 318 35.11 32.67 -40.07
C GLU A 318 33.70 32.07 -40.00
N LYS A 319 33.21 31.54 -41.12
CA LYS A 319 31.90 30.88 -41.16
C LYS A 319 31.90 29.61 -40.31
N ALA A 320 32.94 28.78 -40.43
CA ALA A 320 33.08 27.56 -39.64
C ALA A 320 33.19 27.86 -38.14
N GLU A 321 33.93 28.91 -37.74
CA GLU A 321 34.03 29.36 -36.35
C GLU A 321 32.68 29.84 -35.81
N LYS A 322 31.94 30.63 -36.58
CA LYS A 322 30.57 31.06 -36.21
C LYS A 322 29.62 29.89 -36.04
N GLU A 323 29.64 28.93 -36.96
CA GLU A 323 28.81 27.72 -36.87
C GLU A 323 29.21 26.84 -35.68
N ALA A 324 30.51 26.68 -35.40
CA ALA A 324 31.00 25.94 -34.25
C ALA A 324 30.54 26.59 -32.94
N HIS A 325 30.73 27.91 -32.79
CA HIS A 325 30.26 28.65 -31.62
C HIS A 325 28.74 28.58 -31.45
N ALA A 326 27.97 28.67 -32.54
CA ALA A 326 26.51 28.54 -32.46
C ALA A 326 26.08 27.14 -32.02
N ARG A 327 26.74 26.08 -32.51
CA ARG A 327 26.47 24.70 -32.08
C ARG A 327 26.84 24.49 -30.62
N GLU A 328 27.99 25.01 -30.18
CA GLU A 328 28.44 24.92 -28.80
C GLU A 328 27.47 25.64 -27.85
N ALA A 329 27.08 26.88 -28.18
CA ALA A 329 26.10 27.62 -27.38
C ALA A 329 24.75 26.90 -27.30
N LYS A 330 24.30 26.29 -28.40
CA LYS A 330 23.06 25.48 -28.42
C LYS A 330 23.19 24.25 -27.51
N LEU A 331 24.29 23.50 -27.60
CA LEU A 331 24.53 22.32 -26.76
C LEU A 331 24.63 22.69 -25.28
N GLN A 332 25.30 23.79 -24.96
CA GLN A 332 25.37 24.31 -23.59
C GLN A 332 23.97 24.69 -23.06
N GLY A 333 23.16 25.36 -23.88
CA GLY A 333 21.76 25.68 -23.54
C GLY A 333 20.88 24.44 -23.35
N ASP A 334 21.02 23.43 -24.20
CA ASP A 334 20.30 22.16 -24.09
C ASP A 334 20.70 21.38 -22.84
N CYS A 335 22.01 21.33 -22.54
CA CYS A 335 22.55 20.70 -21.34
C CYS A 335 22.06 21.39 -20.05
N ALA A 336 22.05 22.74 -20.03
CA ALA A 336 21.52 23.50 -18.90
C ALA A 336 20.02 23.23 -18.68
N ARG A 337 19.23 23.19 -19.76
CA ARG A 337 17.79 22.87 -19.70
C ARG A 337 17.53 21.45 -19.18
N GLN A 338 18.23 20.46 -19.72
CA GLN A 338 18.11 19.08 -19.24
C GLN A 338 18.52 18.94 -17.77
N THR A 339 19.60 19.62 -17.37
CA THR A 339 20.04 19.63 -15.96
C THR A 339 18.97 20.22 -15.05
N GLN A 340 18.33 21.33 -15.47
CA GLN A 340 17.25 21.95 -14.71
C GLN A 340 16.04 21.02 -14.57
N LEU A 341 15.59 20.39 -15.66
CA LEU A 341 14.48 19.42 -15.63
C LEU A 341 14.76 18.26 -14.67
N VAL A 342 15.96 17.69 -14.74
CA VAL A 342 16.35 16.60 -13.83
C VAL A 342 16.36 17.06 -12.37
N LEU A 343 16.78 18.29 -12.07
CA LEU A 343 16.75 18.83 -10.71
C LEU A 343 15.32 19.07 -10.21
N GLU A 344 14.43 19.56 -11.07
CA GLU A 344 13.01 19.76 -10.77
C GLU A 344 12.30 18.42 -10.51
N ASP A 345 12.50 17.43 -11.36
CA ASP A 345 11.98 16.06 -11.18
C ASP A 345 12.50 15.43 -9.88
N LYS A 346 13.81 15.58 -9.61
CA LYS A 346 14.41 15.08 -8.37
C LYS A 346 13.87 15.81 -7.14
N ALA A 347 13.45 17.06 -7.25
CA ALA A 347 12.80 17.78 -6.16
C ALA A 347 11.35 17.32 -5.97
N ALA A 348 10.60 17.08 -7.05
CA ALA A 348 9.24 16.54 -7.01
C ALA A 348 9.22 15.14 -6.39
N LEU A 349 10.08 14.23 -6.86
CA LEU A 349 10.20 12.86 -6.32
C LEU A 349 10.58 12.84 -4.83
N ARG A 350 11.41 13.79 -4.38
CA ARG A 350 11.73 13.91 -2.94
C ARG A 350 10.51 14.35 -2.14
N LYS A 351 9.71 15.29 -2.64
CA LYS A 351 8.46 15.71 -1.98
C LYS A 351 7.47 14.56 -1.88
N GLU A 352 7.29 13.79 -2.95
CA GLU A 352 6.42 12.61 -2.97
C GLU A 352 6.91 11.52 -2.01
N ARG A 353 8.22 11.25 -1.99
CA ARG A 353 8.81 10.33 -1.00
C ARG A 353 8.52 10.80 0.42
N ASP A 354 8.68 12.09 0.70
CA ASP A 354 8.47 12.64 2.03
C ASP A 354 6.99 12.65 2.44
N SER A 355 6.06 12.84 1.50
CA SER A 355 4.62 12.71 1.77
C SER A 355 4.24 11.25 2.04
N LEU A 356 4.70 10.31 1.21
CA LEU A 356 4.47 8.88 1.41
C LEU A 356 5.07 8.37 2.72
N ALA A 357 6.25 8.86 3.11
CA ALA A 357 6.85 8.53 4.39
C ALA A 357 6.00 9.02 5.58
N LYS A 358 5.40 10.21 5.47
CA LYS A 358 4.47 10.74 6.48
C LYS A 358 3.18 9.92 6.56
N GLU A 359 2.58 9.60 5.42
CA GLU A 359 1.39 8.75 5.35
C GLU A 359 1.64 7.37 5.94
N LEU A 360 2.82 6.79 5.67
CA LEU A 360 3.21 5.50 6.22
C LEU A 360 3.39 5.54 7.74
N GLU A 361 4.00 6.60 8.28
CA GLU A 361 4.09 6.80 9.73
C GLU A 361 2.72 7.01 10.38
N GLU A 362 1.81 7.74 9.73
CA GLU A 362 0.44 7.91 10.21
C GLU A 362 -0.32 6.57 10.21
N LYS A 363 -0.25 5.80 9.12
CA LYS A 363 -0.86 4.47 9.05
C LYS A 363 -0.26 3.48 10.04
N LYS A 364 1.03 3.58 10.34
CA LYS A 364 1.68 2.79 11.38
C LYS A 364 1.14 3.13 12.76
N ARG A 365 0.94 4.41 13.09
CA ARG A 365 0.31 4.84 14.34
C ARG A 365 -1.14 4.38 14.46
N GLU A 366 -1.92 4.48 13.38
CA GLU A 366 -3.29 3.94 13.33
C GLU A 366 -3.30 2.42 13.60
N ALA A 367 -2.39 1.68 12.97
CA ALA A 367 -2.26 0.23 13.18
C ALA A 367 -1.86 -0.12 14.62
N GLU A 368 -0.94 0.63 15.22
CA GLU A 368 -0.56 0.47 16.63
C GLU A 368 -1.73 0.78 17.57
N GLN A 369 -2.52 1.81 17.29
CA GLN A 369 -3.71 2.16 18.06
C GLN A 369 -4.79 1.06 17.96
N LEU A 370 -5.06 0.54 16.75
CA LEU A 370 -5.98 -0.58 16.56
C LEU A 370 -5.49 -1.85 17.26
N LYS A 371 -4.18 -2.11 17.26
CA LYS A 371 -3.57 -3.23 17.98
C LYS A 371 -3.75 -3.09 19.50
N MET A 372 -3.56 -1.89 20.05
CA MET A 372 -3.86 -1.62 21.46
C MET A 372 -5.35 -1.83 21.76
N GLN A 373 -6.25 -1.35 20.91
CA GLN A 373 -7.70 -1.51 21.08
C GLN A 373 -8.13 -2.98 21.04
N LEU A 374 -7.54 -3.78 20.15
CA LEU A 374 -7.70 -5.23 20.09
C LEU A 374 -7.17 -5.92 21.36
N ALA A 375 -6.00 -5.52 21.86
CA ALA A 375 -5.45 -6.08 23.10
C ALA A 375 -6.35 -5.79 24.31
N VAL A 376 -6.87 -4.56 24.42
CA VAL A 376 -7.84 -4.18 25.46
C VAL A 376 -9.12 -5.01 25.32
N SER A 377 -9.70 -5.10 24.11
CA SER A 377 -10.90 -5.91 23.85
C SER A 377 -10.68 -7.38 24.21
N ASN A 378 -9.54 -7.97 23.83
CA ASN A 378 -9.19 -9.35 24.17
C ASN A 378 -9.06 -9.54 25.69
N SER A 379 -8.37 -8.63 26.38
CA SER A 379 -8.25 -8.70 27.84
C SER A 379 -9.60 -8.57 28.55
N ALA A 380 -10.50 -7.71 28.04
CA ALA A 380 -11.85 -7.58 28.55
C ALA A 380 -12.67 -8.85 28.28
N MET A 381 -12.48 -9.48 27.12
CA MET A 381 -13.10 -10.76 26.79
C MET A 381 -12.61 -11.88 27.71
N GLU A 382 -11.31 -11.97 27.95
CA GLU A 382 -10.72 -12.92 28.90
C GLU A 382 -11.20 -12.69 30.34
N ALA A 383 -11.30 -11.44 30.78
CA ALA A 383 -11.84 -11.09 32.08
C ALA A 383 -13.33 -11.49 32.19
N CYS A 384 -14.11 -11.28 31.13
CA CYS A 384 -15.51 -11.72 31.06
C CYS A 384 -15.62 -13.25 31.12
N ILE A 385 -14.75 -13.97 30.40
CA ILE A 385 -14.67 -15.44 30.44
C ILE A 385 -14.31 -15.91 31.86
N LYS A 386 -13.31 -15.29 32.51
CA LYS A 386 -12.92 -15.60 33.89
C LYS A 386 -14.04 -15.31 34.89
N ALA A 387 -14.74 -14.18 34.77
CA ALA A 387 -15.88 -13.83 35.61
C ALA A 387 -17.05 -14.81 35.44
N LYS A 388 -17.25 -15.37 34.25
CA LYS A 388 -18.23 -16.44 33.98
C LYS A 388 -17.81 -17.81 34.52
N SER A 389 -16.52 -18.05 34.72
CA SER A 389 -15.96 -19.31 35.25
C SER A 389 -15.87 -19.38 36.78
N GLN A 390 -16.13 -18.28 37.52
CA GLN A 390 -16.26 -18.35 38.97
C GLN A 390 -17.64 -18.89 39.37
N PRO A 391 -17.74 -19.88 40.28
CA PRO A 391 -19.01 -20.32 40.82
C PRO A 391 -19.50 -19.29 41.84
N MET A 392 -20.35 -18.35 41.41
CA MET A 392 -21.03 -17.42 42.31
C MET A 392 -22.50 -17.78 42.46
N LEU A 393 -22.88 -17.87 43.74
CA LEU A 393 -24.22 -17.95 44.29
C LEU A 393 -25.17 -16.93 43.66
N VAL A 394 -26.41 -17.39 43.50
CA VAL A 394 -27.59 -16.66 43.04
C VAL A 394 -27.77 -15.34 43.81
N PRO A 395 -28.06 -14.25 43.10
CA PRO A 395 -29.26 -13.48 43.42
C PRO A 395 -30.16 -13.18 42.19
N ARG A 396 -31.34 -12.69 42.52
CA ARG A 396 -32.63 -12.67 41.80
C ARG A 396 -32.74 -11.52 40.74
N PRO A 397 -33.92 -11.36 40.10
CA PRO A 397 -34.13 -11.36 38.66
C PRO A 397 -33.88 -10.02 37.95
N VAL A 398 -33.56 -10.14 36.65
CA VAL A 398 -33.22 -9.07 35.71
C VAL A 398 -34.50 -8.38 35.17
N GLY A 399 -34.49 -7.05 35.13
CA GLY A 399 -35.48 -6.21 34.45
C GLY A 399 -35.39 -6.27 32.92
N PRO A 400 -36.30 -5.62 32.18
CA PRO A 400 -36.46 -5.84 30.74
C PRO A 400 -35.27 -5.31 29.93
N ALA A 401 -34.89 -6.09 28.92
CA ALA A 401 -33.76 -5.85 28.02
C ALA A 401 -33.93 -4.58 27.18
N PRO A 402 -32.85 -3.82 26.90
CA PRO A 402 -32.87 -2.78 25.89
C PRO A 402 -32.96 -3.40 24.50
N ASN A 403 -33.84 -2.82 23.70
CA ASN A 403 -34.17 -3.17 22.34
C ASN A 403 -32.92 -3.13 21.44
N THR A 404 -32.52 -4.26 20.86
CA THR A 404 -31.49 -4.32 19.82
C THR A 404 -32.03 -3.62 18.58
N GLN A 405 -31.47 -2.46 18.23
CA GLN A 405 -31.83 -1.81 16.98
C GLN A 405 -31.40 -2.68 15.78
N PRO A 406 -32.21 -2.76 14.71
CA PRO A 406 -31.83 -3.43 13.48
C PRO A 406 -30.63 -2.73 12.87
N ILE A 407 -29.63 -3.49 12.44
CA ILE A 407 -28.49 -2.96 11.68
C ILE A 407 -29.05 -2.30 10.42
N ASP A 408 -28.84 -0.99 10.31
CA ASP A 408 -29.26 -0.19 9.17
C ASP A 408 -28.52 -0.67 7.91
N THR A 409 -29.29 -1.18 6.94
CA THR A 409 -28.78 -1.67 5.67
C THR A 409 -28.03 -0.60 4.87
N ALA A 410 -28.30 0.69 5.12
CA ALA A 410 -27.56 1.79 4.50
C ALA A 410 -26.13 1.89 5.04
N SER A 411 -25.92 1.70 6.35
CA SER A 411 -24.59 1.72 6.97
C SER A 411 -23.68 0.58 6.49
N LEU A 412 -24.27 -0.59 6.19
CA LEU A 412 -23.55 -1.75 5.67
C LEU A 412 -23.11 -1.56 4.21
N GLU A 413 -23.96 -0.93 3.39
CA GLU A 413 -23.62 -0.57 2.01
C GLU A 413 -22.60 0.58 1.94
N GLU A 414 -22.65 1.54 2.87
CA GLU A 414 -21.61 2.58 2.99
C GLU A 414 -20.25 1.97 3.39
N PHE A 415 -20.25 1.01 4.32
CA PHE A 415 -19.04 0.28 4.71
C PHE A 415 -18.44 -0.52 3.53
N LYS A 416 -19.28 -1.23 2.75
CA LYS A 416 -18.85 -1.89 1.51
C LYS A 416 -18.24 -0.91 0.52
N LYS A 417 -18.88 0.26 0.32
CA LYS A 417 -18.42 1.27 -0.62
C LYS A 417 -17.05 1.83 -0.23
N ARG A 418 -16.82 2.11 1.06
CA ARG A 418 -15.52 2.57 1.57
C ARG A 418 -14.41 1.53 1.40
N ILE A 419 -14.70 0.25 1.61
CA ILE A 419 -13.72 -0.84 1.37
C ILE A 419 -13.35 -0.88 -0.11
N LEU A 420 -14.34 -0.80 -1.01
CA LEU A 420 -14.11 -0.83 -2.46
C LEU A 420 -13.38 0.42 -2.98
N GLU A 421 -13.64 1.60 -2.41
CA GLU A 421 -12.89 2.83 -2.74
C GLU A 421 -11.46 2.79 -2.21
N SER A 422 -11.22 2.20 -1.04
CA SER A 422 -9.86 2.08 -0.47
C SER A 422 -8.95 1.13 -1.26
N GLN A 423 -9.54 0.20 -2.02
CA GLN A 423 -8.80 -0.74 -2.87
C GLN A 423 -8.68 -0.29 -4.33
N ARG A 424 -9.28 0.85 -4.70
CA ARG A 424 -9.10 1.42 -6.02
C ARG A 424 -7.70 2.06 -6.08
N PRO A 425 -6.78 1.57 -6.93
CA PRO A 425 -5.50 2.24 -7.11
C PRO A 425 -5.75 3.67 -7.62
N PRO A 426 -4.95 4.66 -7.21
CA PRO A 426 -5.13 6.05 -7.64
C PRO A 426 -5.12 6.06 -9.16
N ALA A 427 -6.17 6.65 -9.75
CA ALA A 427 -6.26 6.84 -11.19
C ALA A 427 -4.98 7.55 -11.63
N SER A 428 -4.15 6.84 -12.39
CA SER A 428 -3.07 7.47 -13.14
C SER A 428 -3.73 8.51 -14.02
N ASN A 429 -3.46 9.78 -13.73
CA ASN A 429 -3.76 10.87 -14.65
C ASN A 429 -2.92 10.62 -15.90
N SER A 430 -3.48 9.89 -16.86
CA SER A 430 -3.09 9.95 -18.26
C SER A 430 -3.53 11.31 -18.78
N ALA A 431 -2.71 12.32 -18.46
CA ALA A 431 -2.74 13.59 -19.14
C ALA A 431 -2.47 13.34 -20.63
N LEU A 432 -3.37 13.86 -21.44
CA LEU A 432 -3.26 13.94 -22.88
C LEU A 432 -1.90 14.51 -23.29
N SER A 433 -1.25 13.86 -24.26
CA SER A 433 -0.34 14.52 -25.18
C SER A 433 -0.67 14.07 -26.60
N SER A 434 -1.66 14.75 -27.18
CA SER A 434 -1.75 14.93 -28.62
C SER A 434 -1.13 16.28 -28.92
N GLY A 435 0.02 16.28 -29.59
CA GLY A 435 0.83 17.44 -29.95
C GLY A 435 2.15 16.98 -30.54
#